data_AF-A0A109J4B5-F1
#
_entry.id   AF-A0A109J4B5-F1
#
_cell.length_a   1.000
_cell.length_b   1.000
_cell.length_c   1.000
_cell.angle_alpha   90.00
_cell.angle_beta   90.00
_cell.angle_gamma   90.00
#
_symmetry.space_group_name_H-M   'P 1'
#
loop_
_entity.id
_entity.type
_entity.pdbx_description
1 polymer ?
#
loop_
_entity_poly.entity_id
_entity_poly.type
_entity_poly.pdbx_seq_one_letter_code
_entity_poly.pdbx_strand_id
1 'polypeptide(L)'
;MAADRATILSWLADLSAAIVTDADDLSDVSARIATAPDLEAAAFASEVLSLMRIIAESADEPDDFDKLAQGLSVAGDTADAVSIMLGMGLAIAGSRIEWPSRPSARRVRSRVSVAGDTASSAIDKLGGDGADLYAWSTSVTAIACRLISDIAANAAPIIKVSTGVSMPSTVLAYQLYGDATRAAGLVDIANSATPLVMPTLFDALAS
;
A
#
# COMPACT_ATOMS: atom_id res chain seq x y z
N MET A 1 -25.50 7.01 6.36
CA MET A 1 -24.68 5.89 6.88
C MET A 1 -24.51 6.04 8.38
N ALA A 2 -24.79 4.99 9.15
CA ALA A 2 -24.57 4.89 10.59
C ALA A 2 -23.29 4.09 10.89
N ALA A 3 -22.17 4.50 10.28
CA ALA A 3 -20.88 3.84 10.50
C ALA A 3 -20.41 4.01 11.96
N ASP A 4 -19.80 2.96 12.51
CA ASP A 4 -19.25 2.98 13.86
C ASP A 4 -17.96 3.81 13.91
N ARG A 5 -18.10 5.04 14.44
CA ARG A 5 -17.00 6.00 14.55
C ARG A 5 -15.89 5.52 15.46
N ALA A 6 -16.20 4.85 16.57
CA ALA A 6 -15.20 4.41 17.53
C ALA A 6 -14.32 3.31 16.92
N THR A 7 -14.94 2.39 16.19
CA THR A 7 -14.24 1.35 15.44
C THR A 7 -13.33 1.93 14.35
N ILE A 8 -13.80 2.93 13.59
CA ILE A 8 -12.97 3.62 12.59
C ILE A 8 -11.78 4.32 13.22
N LEU A 9 -11.99 5.08 14.30
CA LEU A 9 -10.94 5.85 14.96
C LEU A 9 -9.89 4.95 15.61
N SER A 10 -10.30 3.83 16.22
CA SER A 10 -9.36 2.83 16.75
C SER A 10 -8.48 2.26 15.65
N TRP A 11 -9.06 1.91 14.51
CA TRP A 11 -8.31 1.38 13.37
C TRP A 11 -7.33 2.39 12.77
N LEU A 12 -7.74 3.66 12.64
CA LEU A 12 -6.83 4.73 12.20
C LEU A 12 -5.69 4.97 13.20
N ALA A 13 -5.97 4.87 14.51
CA ALA A 13 -4.94 4.96 15.54
C ALA A 13 -3.91 3.82 15.39
N ASP A 14 -4.37 2.58 15.24
CA ASP A 14 -3.50 1.41 15.06
C ASP A 14 -2.64 1.53 13.79
N LEU A 15 -3.23 1.97 12.67
CA LEU A 15 -2.50 2.21 11.44
C LEU A 15 -1.46 3.33 11.59
N SER A 16 -1.85 4.45 12.22
CA SER A 16 -0.94 5.57 12.43
C SER A 16 0.27 5.17 13.27
N ALA A 17 0.07 4.41 14.35
CA ALA A 17 1.15 3.90 15.19
C ALA A 17 2.08 2.91 14.46
N ALA A 18 1.59 2.24 13.42
CA ALA A 18 2.34 1.23 12.68
C ALA A 18 3.09 1.75 11.44
N ILE A 19 2.67 2.89 10.90
CA ILE A 19 3.16 3.45 9.63
C ILE A 19 3.80 4.83 9.81
N VAL A 20 3.23 5.71 10.64
CA VAL A 20 3.73 7.08 10.79
C VAL A 20 4.95 7.08 11.70
N THR A 21 6.12 7.38 11.12
CA THR A 21 7.40 7.37 11.84
C THR A 21 7.84 8.74 12.33
N ASP A 22 7.33 9.82 11.73
CA ASP A 22 7.58 11.19 12.19
C ASP A 22 6.80 11.47 13.49
N ALA A 23 7.51 11.99 14.50
CA ALA A 23 6.95 12.18 15.82
C ALA A 23 5.95 13.34 15.90
N ASP A 24 6.14 14.37 15.08
CA ASP A 24 5.24 15.53 15.04
C ASP A 24 3.94 15.15 14.33
N ASP A 25 4.04 14.43 13.21
CA ASP A 25 2.87 13.90 12.49
C ASP A 25 2.09 12.90 13.33
N LEU A 26 2.76 11.99 14.04
CA LEU A 26 2.10 11.03 14.93
C LEU A 26 1.39 11.73 16.09
N SER A 27 1.99 12.80 16.63
CA SER A 27 1.37 13.62 17.67
C SER A 27 0.14 14.37 17.15
N ASP A 28 0.20 14.97 15.96
CA ASP A 28 -0.94 15.64 15.32
C ASP A 28 -2.09 14.66 15.07
N VAL A 29 -1.80 13.51 14.44
CA VAL A 29 -2.78 12.45 14.16
C VAL A 29 -3.44 11.98 15.45
N SER A 30 -2.67 11.75 16.51
CA SER A 30 -3.20 11.31 17.81
C SER A 30 -4.13 12.36 18.43
N ALA A 31 -3.77 13.64 18.38
CA ALA A 31 -4.60 14.73 18.89
C ALA A 31 -5.91 14.85 18.10
N ARG A 32 -5.84 14.75 16.77
CA ARG A 32 -6.99 14.81 15.88
C ARG A 32 -7.94 13.64 16.09
N ILE A 33 -7.43 12.41 16.21
CA ILE A 33 -8.21 11.22 16.56
C ILE A 33 -8.95 11.41 17.89
N ALA A 34 -8.32 12.01 18.90
CA ALA A 34 -8.95 12.25 20.20
C ALA A 34 -10.12 13.26 20.12
N THR A 35 -10.06 14.24 19.21
CA THR A 35 -11.11 15.25 19.03
C THR A 35 -12.22 14.84 18.05
N ALA A 36 -11.94 13.90 17.15
CA ALA A 36 -12.87 13.47 16.11
C ALA A 36 -14.23 12.93 16.60
N PRO A 37 -14.37 12.26 17.77
CA PRO A 37 -15.67 11.77 18.24
C PRO A 37 -16.74 12.86 18.35
N ASP A 38 -16.33 14.07 18.70
CA ASP A 38 -17.21 15.22 18.96
C ASP A 38 -17.61 15.98 17.67
N LEU A 39 -17.10 15.56 16.51
CA LEU A 39 -17.41 16.20 15.24
C LEU A 39 -18.80 15.84 14.72
N GLU A 40 -19.45 16.79 14.05
CA GLU A 40 -20.64 16.51 13.27
C GLU A 40 -20.35 15.57 12.10
N ALA A 41 -21.36 14.87 11.57
CA ALA A 41 -21.17 13.78 10.61
C ALA A 41 -20.34 14.16 9.36
N ALA A 42 -20.59 15.33 8.76
CA ALA A 42 -19.85 15.79 7.59
C ALA A 42 -18.39 16.12 7.92
N ALA A 43 -18.16 16.77 9.07
CA ALA A 43 -16.82 17.10 9.54
C ALA A 43 -16.04 15.83 9.89
N PHE A 44 -16.68 14.86 10.55
CA PHE A 44 -16.10 13.55 10.83
C PHE A 44 -15.68 12.82 9.56
N ALA A 45 -16.53 12.79 8.53
CA ALA A 45 -16.21 12.13 7.26
C ALA A 45 -15.00 12.76 6.55
N SER A 46 -14.93 14.10 6.52
CA SER A 46 -13.77 14.81 5.99
C SER A 46 -12.50 14.54 6.82
N GLU A 47 -12.65 14.47 8.14
CA GLU A 47 -11.54 14.28 9.06
C GLU A 47 -10.90 12.89 8.91
N VAL A 48 -11.71 11.82 8.86
CA VAL A 48 -11.17 10.46 8.70
C VAL A 48 -10.51 10.24 7.35
N LEU A 49 -11.00 10.89 6.28
CA LEU A 49 -10.31 10.91 4.98
C LEU A 49 -8.99 11.69 5.07
N SER A 50 -8.96 12.83 5.76
CA SER A 50 -7.71 13.57 5.98
C SER A 50 -6.68 12.77 6.77
N LEU A 51 -7.10 12.05 7.81
CA LEU A 51 -6.23 11.20 8.62
C LEU A 51 -5.68 10.04 7.80
N MET A 52 -6.55 9.35 7.03
CA MET A 52 -6.12 8.29 6.12
C MET A 52 -5.11 8.80 5.08
N ARG A 53 -5.27 10.02 4.57
CA ARG A 53 -4.30 10.64 3.67
C ARG A 53 -2.93 10.79 4.33
N ILE A 54 -2.85 11.29 5.56
CA ILE A 54 -1.57 11.45 6.29
C ILE A 54 -0.89 10.10 6.49
N ILE A 55 -1.65 9.10 6.93
CA ILE A 55 -1.16 7.72 7.11
C ILE A 55 -0.62 7.16 5.79
N ALA A 56 -1.37 7.32 4.70
CA ALA A 56 -0.95 6.82 3.38
C ALA A 56 0.23 7.59 2.78
N GLU A 57 0.37 8.88 3.07
CA GLU A 57 1.52 9.69 2.66
C GLU A 57 2.79 9.32 3.44
N SER A 58 2.64 8.74 4.63
CA SER A 58 3.74 8.27 5.48
C SER A 58 4.20 6.85 5.15
N ALA A 59 3.51 6.14 4.25
CA ALA A 59 3.90 4.81 3.81
C ALA A 59 5.03 4.91 2.77
N ASP A 60 6.23 4.48 3.16
CA ASP A 60 7.43 4.60 2.32
C ASP A 60 7.95 3.24 1.82
N GLU A 61 7.62 2.15 2.52
CA GLU A 61 8.08 0.80 2.16
C GLU A 61 6.93 -0.12 1.69
N PRO A 62 7.22 -1.16 0.87
CA PRO A 62 6.24 -2.17 0.48
C PRO A 62 5.47 -2.79 1.65
N ASP A 63 6.12 -2.98 2.79
CA ASP A 63 5.50 -3.54 3.99
C ASP A 63 4.45 -2.60 4.60
N ASP A 64 4.64 -1.29 4.50
CA ASP A 64 3.64 -0.31 4.97
C ASP A 64 2.38 -0.31 4.11
N PHE A 65 2.55 -0.48 2.79
CA PHE A 65 1.43 -0.71 1.89
C PHE A 65 0.66 -1.98 2.28
N ASP A 66 1.37 -3.04 2.64
CA ASP A 66 0.76 -4.29 3.07
C ASP A 66 0.02 -4.17 4.40
N LYS A 67 0.55 -3.40 5.37
CA LYS A 67 -0.17 -3.05 6.61
C LYS A 67 -1.46 -2.30 6.30
N LEU A 68 -1.41 -1.29 5.43
CA LEU A 68 -2.60 -0.51 5.04
C LEU A 68 -3.64 -1.40 4.33
N ALA A 69 -3.19 -2.25 3.41
CA ALA A 69 -4.04 -3.12 2.60
C ALA A 69 -4.70 -4.28 3.37
N GLN A 70 -4.27 -4.60 4.60
CA GLN A 70 -4.97 -5.56 5.45
C GLN A 70 -6.40 -5.09 5.76
N GLY A 71 -6.59 -3.77 5.85
CA GLY A 71 -7.89 -3.17 6.12
C GLY A 71 -8.47 -3.54 7.48
N LEU A 72 -9.76 -3.28 7.64
CA LEU A 72 -10.51 -3.61 8.85
C LEU A 72 -11.65 -4.56 8.49
N SER A 73 -11.72 -5.69 9.18
CA SER A 73 -12.80 -6.66 9.00
C SER A 73 -14.04 -6.25 9.78
N VAL A 74 -14.95 -5.55 9.11
CA VAL A 74 -16.22 -5.02 9.64
C VAL A 74 -17.34 -5.26 8.63
N ALA A 75 -18.60 -5.03 9.05
CA ALA A 75 -19.77 -5.21 8.21
C ALA A 75 -20.62 -3.93 8.10
N GLY A 76 -21.52 -3.90 7.11
CA GLY A 76 -22.48 -2.81 6.90
C GLY A 76 -21.81 -1.47 6.57
N ASP A 77 -22.44 -0.38 7.01
CA ASP A 77 -22.01 0.99 6.73
C ASP A 77 -20.58 1.29 7.17
N THR A 78 -20.07 0.64 8.24
CA THR A 78 -18.68 0.78 8.67
C THR A 78 -17.72 0.19 7.63
N ALA A 79 -18.06 -0.95 7.03
CA ALA A 79 -17.26 -1.56 5.97
C ALA A 79 -17.23 -0.71 4.70
N ASP A 80 -18.34 -0.05 4.39
CA ASP A 80 -18.43 0.87 3.26
C ASP A 80 -17.54 2.10 3.47
N ALA A 81 -17.60 2.73 4.66
CA ALA A 81 -16.72 3.83 5.00
C ALA A 81 -15.22 3.44 4.97
N VAL A 82 -14.88 2.28 5.53
CA VAL A 82 -13.51 1.72 5.49
C VAL A 82 -13.05 1.47 4.06
N SER A 83 -13.91 0.93 3.21
CA SER A 83 -13.57 0.65 1.80
C SER A 83 -13.24 1.93 1.04
N ILE A 84 -13.98 3.02 1.29
CA ILE A 84 -13.71 4.34 0.68
C ILE A 84 -12.35 4.88 1.14
N MET A 85 -12.09 4.83 2.45
CA MET A 85 -10.80 5.25 3.02
C MET A 85 -9.64 4.41 2.45
N LEU A 86 -9.78 3.09 2.40
CA LEU A 86 -8.76 2.19 1.86
C LEU A 86 -8.50 2.41 0.37
N GLY A 87 -9.54 2.61 -0.44
CA GLY A 87 -9.39 2.92 -1.86
C GLY A 87 -8.52 4.15 -2.08
N MET A 88 -8.80 5.23 -1.33
CA MET A 88 -7.99 6.45 -1.37
C MET A 88 -6.56 6.21 -0.82
N GLY A 89 -6.43 5.60 0.35
CA GLY A 89 -5.15 5.37 1.00
C GLY A 89 -4.21 4.51 0.15
N LEU A 90 -4.71 3.42 -0.44
CA LEU A 90 -3.93 2.56 -1.33
C LEU A 90 -3.56 3.26 -2.65
N ALA A 91 -4.44 4.11 -3.19
CA ALA A 91 -4.12 4.89 -4.37
C ALA A 91 -2.95 5.85 -4.11
N ILE A 92 -2.94 6.51 -2.94
CA ILE A 92 -1.85 7.41 -2.52
C ILE A 92 -0.56 6.61 -2.28
N ALA A 93 -0.57 5.67 -1.33
CA ALA A 93 0.62 4.90 -0.95
C ALA A 93 1.21 4.14 -2.15
N GLY A 94 0.36 3.47 -2.94
CA GLY A 94 0.77 2.69 -4.10
C GLY A 94 1.53 3.51 -5.15
N SER A 95 1.18 4.78 -5.28
CA SER A 95 1.78 5.71 -6.24
C SER A 95 3.11 6.34 -5.78
N ARG A 96 3.41 6.27 -4.48
CA ARG A 96 4.59 6.90 -3.86
C ARG A 96 5.75 5.92 -3.64
N ILE A 97 5.42 4.70 -3.24
CA ILE A 97 6.42 3.68 -2.88
C ILE A 97 7.24 3.28 -4.11
N GLU A 98 8.55 3.16 -3.91
CA GLU A 98 9.46 2.62 -4.91
C GLU A 98 9.36 1.09 -4.95
N TRP A 99 8.81 0.57 -6.04
CA TRP A 99 8.57 -0.87 -6.17
C TRP A 99 9.82 -1.60 -6.70
N PRO A 100 10.32 -2.63 -6.01
CA PRO A 100 11.62 -3.25 -6.31
C PRO A 100 11.67 -4.00 -7.65
N SER A 101 10.52 -4.34 -8.22
CA SER A 101 10.44 -5.07 -9.48
C SER A 101 9.17 -4.76 -10.26
N ARG A 102 9.21 -4.94 -11.58
CA ARG A 102 8.02 -4.80 -12.44
C ARG A 102 6.84 -5.69 -12.00
N PRO A 103 7.02 -6.98 -11.64
CA PRO A 103 5.93 -7.79 -11.12
C PRO A 103 5.35 -7.26 -9.80
N SER A 104 6.18 -6.72 -8.90
CA SER A 104 5.69 -6.11 -7.65
C SER A 104 4.82 -4.88 -7.90
N ALA A 105 5.26 -3.95 -8.76
CA ALA A 105 4.47 -2.79 -9.16
C ALA A 105 3.15 -3.18 -9.82
N ARG A 106 3.15 -4.22 -10.68
CA ARG A 106 1.93 -4.74 -11.31
C ARG A 106 0.96 -5.36 -10.29
N ARG A 107 1.47 -6.09 -9.30
CA ARG A 107 0.66 -6.65 -8.20
C ARG A 107 -0.04 -5.53 -7.44
N VAL A 108 0.69 -4.46 -7.12
CA VAL A 108 0.16 -3.29 -6.41
C VAL A 108 -0.89 -2.58 -7.25
N ARG A 109 -0.64 -2.33 -8.54
CA ARG A 109 -1.64 -1.77 -9.46
C ARG A 109 -2.96 -2.56 -9.41
N SER A 110 -2.87 -3.89 -9.45
CA SER A 110 -4.04 -4.77 -9.36
C SER A 110 -4.80 -4.56 -8.05
N ARG A 111 -4.10 -4.46 -6.92
CA ARG A 111 -4.71 -4.24 -5.60
C ARG A 111 -5.36 -2.86 -5.48
N VAL A 112 -4.71 -1.82 -5.99
CA VAL A 112 -5.27 -0.46 -6.04
C VAL A 112 -6.55 -0.43 -6.89
N SER A 113 -6.55 -1.09 -8.05
CA SER A 113 -7.74 -1.21 -8.89
C SER A 113 -8.89 -1.88 -8.14
N VAL A 114 -8.64 -3.03 -7.51
CA VAL A 114 -9.66 -3.76 -6.73
C VAL A 114 -10.18 -2.94 -5.56
N ALA A 115 -9.30 -2.23 -4.84
CA ALA A 115 -9.70 -1.34 -3.76
C ALA A 115 -10.55 -0.17 -4.26
N GLY A 116 -10.21 0.42 -5.40
CA GLY A 116 -11.01 1.48 -6.04
C GLY A 116 -12.38 1.00 -6.51
N ASP A 117 -12.48 -0.21 -7.06
CA ASP A 117 -13.77 -0.83 -7.44
C ASP A 117 -14.65 -1.09 -6.20
N THR A 118 -14.03 -1.53 -5.10
CA THR A 118 -14.70 -1.76 -3.81
C THR A 118 -15.18 -0.44 -3.20
N ALA A 119 -14.33 0.60 -3.21
CA ALA A 119 -14.69 1.94 -2.77
C ALA A 119 -15.83 2.53 -3.62
N SER A 120 -15.77 2.37 -4.94
CA SER A 120 -16.82 2.85 -5.86
C SER A 120 -18.16 2.17 -5.57
N SER A 121 -18.15 0.85 -5.34
CA SER A 121 -19.34 0.09 -4.96
C SER A 121 -19.93 0.53 -3.61
N ALA A 122 -19.07 0.95 -2.67
CA ALA A 122 -19.51 1.53 -1.40
C ALA A 122 -20.13 2.93 -1.56
N ILE A 123 -19.54 3.77 -2.43
CA ILE A 123 -20.05 5.12 -2.73
C ILE A 123 -21.40 5.04 -3.47
N ASP A 124 -21.57 4.08 -4.37
CA ASP A 124 -22.83 3.91 -5.12
C ASP A 124 -24.05 3.71 -4.19
N LYS A 125 -23.85 3.11 -3.02
CA LYS A 125 -24.90 2.92 -2.01
C LYS A 125 -25.40 4.23 -1.40
N LEU A 126 -24.65 5.32 -1.55
CA LEU A 126 -25.05 6.67 -1.12
C LEU A 126 -26.05 7.30 -2.10
N GLY A 127 -26.22 6.73 -3.30
CA GLY A 127 -27.09 7.28 -4.32
C GLY A 127 -26.60 8.63 -4.83
N GLY A 128 -27.53 9.53 -5.14
CA GLY A 128 -27.22 10.83 -5.76
C GLY A 128 -26.29 11.72 -4.93
N ASP A 129 -26.30 11.59 -3.60
CA ASP A 129 -25.44 12.37 -2.70
C ASP A 129 -23.96 11.96 -2.79
N GLY A 130 -23.68 10.78 -3.34
CA GLY A 130 -22.32 10.26 -3.54
C GLY A 130 -21.70 10.58 -4.90
N ALA A 131 -22.41 11.26 -5.81
CA ALA A 131 -21.98 11.39 -7.20
C ALA A 131 -20.61 12.09 -7.36
N ASP A 132 -20.40 13.18 -6.64
CA ASP A 132 -19.12 13.91 -6.69
C ASP A 132 -17.98 13.08 -6.09
N LEU A 133 -18.24 12.39 -4.98
CA LEU A 133 -17.28 11.50 -4.34
C LEU A 133 -16.93 10.32 -5.26
N TYR A 134 -17.90 9.79 -5.99
CA TYR A 134 -17.69 8.72 -6.97
C TYR A 134 -16.79 9.17 -8.12
N ALA A 135 -17.11 10.33 -8.73
CA ALA A 135 -16.32 10.90 -9.82
C ALA A 135 -14.88 11.20 -9.37
N TRP A 136 -14.71 11.73 -8.17
CA TRP A 136 -13.39 11.97 -7.59
C TRP A 136 -12.62 10.67 -7.29
N SER A 137 -13.25 9.70 -6.61
CA SER A 137 -12.66 8.40 -6.25
C SER A 137 -12.16 7.63 -7.46
N THR A 138 -13.00 7.55 -8.49
CA THR A 138 -12.67 6.87 -9.75
C THR A 138 -11.54 7.57 -10.50
N SER A 139 -11.52 8.91 -10.50
CA SER A 139 -10.43 9.70 -11.08
C SER A 139 -9.10 9.46 -10.37
N VAL A 140 -9.09 9.52 -9.03
CA VAL A 140 -7.89 9.26 -8.21
C VAL A 140 -7.36 7.85 -8.44
N THR A 141 -8.24 6.85 -8.43
CA THR A 141 -7.87 5.45 -8.69
C THR A 141 -7.27 5.28 -10.08
N ALA A 142 -7.86 5.89 -11.11
CA ALA A 142 -7.37 5.83 -12.48
C ALA A 142 -5.98 6.48 -12.63
N ILE A 143 -5.78 7.65 -12.02
CA ILE A 143 -4.49 8.36 -12.00
C ILE A 143 -3.43 7.52 -11.29
N ALA A 144 -3.73 6.98 -10.10
CA ALA A 144 -2.81 6.12 -9.36
C ALA A 144 -2.44 4.87 -10.16
N CYS A 145 -3.41 4.18 -10.76
CA CYS A 145 -3.16 3.02 -11.61
C CYS A 145 -2.24 3.34 -12.79
N ARG A 146 -2.41 4.51 -13.42
CA ARG A 146 -1.52 4.98 -14.48
C ARG A 146 -0.11 5.23 -13.96
N LEU A 147 0.02 5.95 -12.84
CA LEU A 147 1.33 6.27 -12.28
C LEU A 147 2.10 5.02 -11.85
N ILE A 148 1.43 4.04 -11.23
CA ILE A 148 2.01 2.73 -10.90
C ILE A 148 2.42 1.96 -12.17
N SER A 149 1.71 2.13 -13.27
CA SER A 149 2.09 1.52 -14.55
C SER A 149 3.37 2.11 -15.12
N ASP A 150 3.53 3.43 -14.98
CA ASP A 150 4.75 4.12 -15.38
C ASP A 150 5.92 3.70 -14.50
N ILE A 151 5.72 3.56 -13.18
CA ILE A 151 6.70 2.95 -12.27
C ILE A 151 7.05 1.52 -12.71
N ALA A 152 6.06 0.70 -13.03
CA ALA A 152 6.28 -0.68 -13.48
C ALA A 152 7.03 -0.76 -14.82
N ALA A 153 6.83 0.20 -15.71
CA ALA A 153 7.54 0.28 -16.99
C ALA A 153 9.04 0.51 -16.76
N ASN A 154 9.38 1.40 -15.83
CA ASN A 154 10.75 1.75 -15.46
C ASN A 154 11.42 0.74 -14.53
N ALA A 155 10.64 -0.04 -13.77
CA ALA A 155 11.18 -1.05 -12.87
C ALA A 155 11.84 -2.22 -13.60
N ALA A 156 12.90 -2.76 -13.00
CA ALA A 156 13.65 -3.88 -13.55
C ALA A 156 12.75 -5.13 -13.70
N PRO A 157 12.83 -5.84 -14.85
CA PRO A 157 12.16 -7.12 -15.01
C PRO A 157 12.83 -8.20 -14.15
N ILE A 158 12.08 -9.25 -13.82
CA ILE A 158 12.62 -10.46 -13.20
C ILE A 158 13.06 -11.44 -14.30
N ILE A 159 14.26 -11.99 -14.16
CA ILE A 159 14.85 -13.02 -15.02
C ILE A 159 15.10 -14.29 -14.23
N LYS A 160 15.12 -15.43 -14.91
CA LYS A 160 15.55 -16.70 -14.33
C LYS A 160 17.05 -16.89 -14.53
N VAL A 161 17.76 -17.10 -13.43
CA VAL A 161 19.18 -17.42 -13.41
C VAL A 161 19.34 -18.89 -13.07
N SER A 162 20.19 -19.58 -13.83
CA SER A 162 20.56 -20.97 -13.59
C SER A 162 22.05 -21.06 -13.35
N THR A 163 22.43 -21.64 -12.22
CA THR A 163 23.82 -21.90 -11.82
C THR A 163 24.03 -23.40 -11.76
N GLY A 164 25.16 -23.89 -12.26
CA GLY A 164 25.46 -25.33 -12.23
C GLY A 164 25.62 -25.90 -10.82
N VAL A 165 25.85 -25.04 -9.82
CA VAL A 165 26.04 -25.38 -8.40
C VAL A 165 25.39 -24.31 -7.52
N SER A 166 24.98 -24.73 -6.31
CA SER A 166 24.52 -23.80 -5.28
C SER A 166 25.68 -22.92 -4.82
N MET A 167 25.43 -21.63 -4.70
CA MET A 167 26.42 -20.64 -4.28
C MET A 167 25.82 -19.68 -3.25
N PRO A 168 26.66 -19.02 -2.43
CA PRO A 168 26.19 -17.94 -1.56
C PRO A 168 25.64 -16.77 -2.37
N SER A 169 24.57 -16.14 -1.86
CA SER A 169 23.93 -14.95 -2.43
C SER A 169 24.89 -13.78 -2.66
N THR A 170 25.91 -13.60 -1.83
CA THR A 170 26.94 -12.56 -2.00
C THR A 170 27.80 -12.78 -3.25
N VAL A 171 28.15 -14.04 -3.54
CA VAL A 171 28.89 -14.40 -4.76
C VAL A 171 28.00 -14.20 -5.98
N LEU A 172 26.74 -14.63 -5.90
CA LEU A 172 25.78 -14.49 -7.00
C LEU A 172 25.46 -13.02 -7.29
N ALA A 173 25.28 -12.20 -6.27
CA ALA A 173 25.04 -10.77 -6.41
C ALA A 173 26.24 -10.06 -7.07
N TYR A 174 27.47 -10.39 -6.67
CA TYR A 174 28.66 -9.85 -7.33
C TYR A 174 28.76 -10.32 -8.80
N GLN A 175 28.44 -11.57 -9.10
CA GLN A 175 28.50 -12.09 -10.48
C GLN A 175 27.41 -11.49 -11.39
N LEU A 176 26.20 -11.27 -10.86
CA LEU A 176 25.07 -10.75 -11.63
C LEU A 176 25.08 -9.23 -11.74
N TYR A 177 25.49 -8.54 -10.68
CA TYR A 177 25.33 -7.09 -10.52
C TYR A 177 26.63 -6.33 -10.38
N GLY A 178 27.78 -7.01 -10.22
CA GLY A 178 29.05 -6.38 -9.85
C GLY A 178 29.09 -5.84 -8.42
N ASP A 179 28.05 -6.10 -7.62
CA ASP A 179 27.86 -5.55 -6.28
C ASP A 179 27.35 -6.62 -5.31
N ALA A 180 28.19 -7.00 -4.34
CA ALA A 180 27.87 -7.99 -3.33
C ALA A 180 26.85 -7.49 -2.29
N THR A 181 26.67 -6.17 -2.15
CA THR A 181 25.72 -5.60 -1.17
C THR A 181 24.26 -5.88 -1.54
N ARG A 182 23.99 -6.16 -2.83
CA ARG A 182 22.66 -6.54 -3.34
C ARG A 182 22.24 -7.98 -2.98
N ALA A 183 23.04 -8.70 -2.19
CA ALA A 183 22.77 -10.08 -1.82
C ALA A 183 21.44 -10.26 -1.05
N ALA A 184 21.09 -9.34 -0.15
CA ALA A 184 19.86 -9.42 0.63
C ALA A 184 18.63 -9.39 -0.30
N GLY A 185 18.53 -8.37 -1.16
CA GLY A 185 17.43 -8.28 -2.12
C GLY A 185 17.40 -9.46 -3.12
N LEU A 186 18.55 -10.07 -3.43
CA LEU A 186 18.58 -11.27 -4.25
C LEU A 186 17.96 -12.49 -3.54
N VAL A 187 18.22 -12.65 -2.24
CA VAL A 187 17.62 -13.71 -1.42
C VAL A 187 16.10 -13.55 -1.37
N ASP A 188 15.62 -12.33 -1.19
CA ASP A 188 14.19 -12.00 -1.11
C ASP A 188 13.47 -12.33 -2.43
N ILE A 189 14.06 -11.93 -3.57
CA ILE A 189 13.48 -12.19 -4.90
C ILE A 189 13.53 -13.67 -5.25
N ALA A 190 14.62 -14.35 -4.90
CA ALA A 190 14.76 -15.78 -5.10
C ALA A 190 13.85 -16.61 -4.17
N ASN A 191 13.22 -15.97 -3.17
CA ASN A 191 12.48 -16.63 -2.10
C ASN A 191 13.30 -17.75 -1.44
N SER A 192 14.59 -17.50 -1.22
CA SER A 192 15.51 -18.48 -0.65
C SER A 192 15.51 -18.38 0.87
N ALA A 193 15.34 -19.51 1.55
CA ALA A 193 15.37 -19.55 3.01
C ALA A 193 16.78 -19.30 3.60
N THR A 194 17.85 -19.51 2.82
CA THR A 194 19.22 -19.42 3.32
C THR A 194 20.15 -18.66 2.36
N PRO A 195 20.73 -17.52 2.78
CA PRO A 195 21.65 -16.74 1.95
C PRO A 195 22.94 -17.48 1.55
N LEU A 196 23.36 -18.50 2.32
CA LEU A 196 24.60 -19.26 2.07
C LEU A 196 24.43 -20.39 1.04
N VAL A 197 23.20 -20.86 0.82
CA VAL A 197 22.88 -21.98 -0.06
C VAL A 197 21.70 -21.56 -0.93
N MET A 198 21.98 -20.77 -1.96
CA MET A 198 20.95 -20.36 -2.91
C MET A 198 20.63 -21.53 -3.85
N PRO A 199 19.37 -21.69 -4.27
CA PRO A 199 19.01 -22.73 -5.23
C PRO A 199 19.75 -22.52 -6.56
N THR A 200 19.96 -23.60 -7.30
CA THR A 200 20.63 -23.55 -8.61
C THR A 200 19.78 -22.89 -9.69
N LEU A 201 18.48 -22.73 -9.46
CA LEU A 201 17.58 -22.00 -10.35
C LEU A 201 16.78 -21.02 -9.50
N PHE A 202 16.91 -19.73 -9.78
CA PHE A 202 16.27 -18.66 -9.00
C PHE A 202 15.88 -17.46 -9.87
N ASP A 203 14.98 -16.66 -9.32
CA ASP A 203 14.57 -15.39 -9.89
C ASP A 203 15.51 -14.27 -9.40
N ALA A 204 15.87 -13.37 -10.31
CA ALA A 204 16.75 -12.24 -10.04
C ALA A 204 16.27 -11.00 -10.84
N LEU A 205 16.61 -9.80 -10.40
CA LEU A 205 16.40 -8.60 -11.23
C LEU A 205 17.34 -8.64 -12.43
N ALA A 206 16.85 -8.21 -13.59
CA ALA A 206 17.72 -7.86 -14.71
C ALA A 206 18.51 -6.60 -14.36
N SER A 207 19.81 -6.63 -14.62
CA SER A 207 20.72 -5.49 -14.55
C SER A 207 20.84 -4.78 -15.88
#